data_AF-A0A0A1XH99-F1
#
_entry.id   AF-A0A0A1XH99-F1
#
_cell.length_a   1.000
_cell.length_b   1.000
_cell.length_c   1.000
_cell.angle_alpha   90.00
_cell.angle_beta   90.00
_cell.angle_gamma   90.00
#
_symmetry.space_group_name_H-M   'P 1'
#
loop_
_entity.id
_entity.type
_entity.pdbx_description
1 polymer ?
#
loop_
_entity_poly.entity_id
_entity_poly.type
_entity_poly.pdbx_seq_one_letter_code
_entity_poly.pdbx_strand_id
1 'polypeptide(L)'
;LIKRITRAIQEMLLFCDQVNSQAQYTFSGCGDHNGFLHYSLPKLFFDNKYLKKFEILITMTSDTFKKIRAWLAVALLTLLMPTILFFSVLIYFYDSYVRSRVCKSIAGDVAVVTGAAGGLGKCIAAELAAKGCHVAICDINYDLAVTTA
;
A
#
# COMPACT_ATOMS: atom_id res chain seq x y z
N LEU A 1 27.08 -1.42 -12.31
CA LEU A 1 27.14 -0.98 -10.91
C LEU A 1 26.74 -2.09 -9.94
N ILE A 2 25.52 -2.64 -10.05
CA ILE A 2 25.01 -3.75 -9.22
C ILE A 2 25.94 -4.98 -9.23
N LYS A 3 26.36 -5.47 -10.41
CA LYS A 3 27.30 -6.62 -10.53
C LYS A 3 28.67 -6.39 -9.85
N ARG A 4 29.15 -5.13 -9.78
CA ARG A 4 30.40 -4.80 -9.08
C ARG A 4 30.22 -4.84 -7.57
N ILE A 5 29.05 -4.41 -7.10
CA ILE A 5 28.69 -4.42 -5.68
C ILE A 5 28.48 -5.86 -5.20
N THR A 6 27.79 -6.71 -5.96
CA THR A 6 27.60 -8.12 -5.60
C THR A 6 28.92 -8.88 -5.51
N ARG A 7 29.86 -8.61 -6.43
CA ARG A 7 31.19 -9.25 -6.42
C ARG A 7 32.02 -8.81 -5.20
N ALA A 8 31.98 -7.53 -4.85
CA ALA A 8 32.66 -7.02 -3.66
C ALA A 8 32.08 -7.61 -2.35
N ILE A 9 30.76 -7.82 -2.30
CA ILE A 9 30.09 -8.47 -1.15
C ILE A 9 30.49 -9.95 -1.06
N GLN A 10 30.57 -10.65 -2.21
CA GLN A 10 30.98 -12.06 -2.25
C GLN A 10 32.44 -12.24 -1.78
N GLU A 11 33.34 -11.36 -2.21
CA GLU A 11 34.75 -11.37 -1.79
C GLU A 11 34.92 -11.05 -0.29
N MET A 12 34.11 -10.14 0.26
CA MET A 12 34.09 -9.86 1.70
C MET A 12 33.57 -11.05 2.53
N LEU A 13 32.53 -11.75 2.07
CA LEU A 13 31.99 -12.94 2.75
C LEU A 13 33.02 -14.08 2.78
N LEU A 14 33.70 -14.33 1.66
CA LEU A 14 34.79 -15.30 1.57
C LEU A 14 35.95 -14.94 2.51
N PHE A 15 36.33 -13.67 2.60
CA PHE A 15 37.37 -13.21 3.50
C PHE A 15 36.98 -13.38 4.97
N CYS A 16 35.73 -13.09 5.32
CA CYS A 16 35.20 -13.28 6.68
C CYS A 16 35.21 -14.76 7.09
N ASP A 17 34.84 -15.65 6.17
CA ASP A 17 34.83 -17.10 6.38
C ASP A 17 36.27 -17.65 6.55
N GLN A 18 37.22 -17.12 5.80
CA GLN A 18 38.64 -17.47 5.90
C GLN A 18 39.28 -17.03 7.22
N VAL A 19 38.85 -15.88 7.77
CA VAL A 19 39.27 -15.39 9.10
C VAL A 19 38.64 -16.23 10.22
N ASN A 20 37.38 -16.65 10.07
CA ASN A 20 36.69 -17.48 11.06
C ASN A 20 37.28 -18.91 11.12
N SER A 21 37.69 -19.46 9.97
CA SER A 21 38.37 -20.76 9.90
C SER A 21 39.73 -20.76 10.62
N GLN A 22 40.54 -19.71 10.47
CA GLN A 22 41.85 -19.57 11.13
C GLN A 22 41.75 -19.39 12.66
N ALA A 23 40.66 -18.79 13.15
CA ALA A 23 40.38 -18.64 14.57
C ALA A 23 40.01 -19.97 15.27
N GLN A 24 39.37 -20.90 14.54
CA GLN A 24 39.07 -22.25 15.08
C GLN A 24 40.31 -23.15 15.19
N TYR A 25 41.27 -23.06 14.25
CA TYR A 25 42.49 -23.86 14.29
C TYR A 25 43.44 -23.48 15.43
N THR A 26 43.35 -22.25 15.95
CA THR A 26 44.14 -21.80 17.12
C THR A 26 43.51 -22.18 18.46
N PHE A 27 42.20 -22.45 18.51
CA PHE A 27 41.51 -22.83 19.77
C PHE A 27 41.52 -24.34 20.06
N SER A 28 41.75 -25.20 19.05
CA SER A 28 41.75 -26.66 19.20
C SER A 28 43.08 -27.25 19.72
N GLY A 29 44.08 -26.42 20.03
CA GLY A 29 45.40 -26.83 20.51
C GLY A 29 45.79 -26.17 21.84
N CYS A 30 45.05 -26.42 22.92
CA CYS A 30 45.52 -26.11 24.27
C CYS A 30 45.03 -27.18 25.26
N GLY A 31 45.77 -28.29 25.29
CA GLY A 31 45.70 -29.33 26.31
C GLY A 31 47.10 -29.53 26.89
N ASP A 32 47.35 -28.82 28.00
CA ASP A 32 48.18 -29.17 29.14
C ASP A 32 49.72 -29.35 29.10
N HIS A 33 50.32 -28.67 30.11
CA HIS A 33 51.55 -28.88 30.89
C HIS A 33 52.97 -28.69 30.29
N ASN A 34 53.69 -27.73 30.89
CA ASN A 34 55.13 -27.65 31.17
C ASN A 34 56.13 -27.66 29.98
N GLY A 35 56.63 -26.47 29.62
CA GLY A 35 57.85 -26.35 28.82
C GLY A 35 58.08 -24.94 28.28
N PHE A 36 59.04 -24.22 28.86
CA PHE A 36 59.50 -22.92 28.41
C PHE A 36 60.14 -23.04 27.02
N LEU A 37 59.54 -22.49 25.98
CA LEU A 37 60.24 -22.17 24.73
C LEU A 37 59.73 -20.85 24.13
N HIS A 38 60.69 -19.95 24.00
CA HIS A 38 60.58 -18.59 23.50
C HIS A 38 60.54 -18.63 21.97
N TYR A 39 59.40 -18.38 21.34
CA TYR A 39 59.35 -18.07 19.90
C TYR A 39 58.32 -16.98 19.60
N SER A 40 58.88 -15.82 19.25
CA SER A 40 58.36 -14.76 18.38
C SER A 40 56.89 -14.85 17.97
N LEU A 41 56.08 -14.00 18.61
CA LEU A 41 54.89 -13.41 18.00
C LEU A 41 55.22 -12.98 16.56
N PRO A 42 54.57 -13.52 15.51
CA PRO A 42 54.47 -12.79 14.27
C PRO A 42 53.63 -11.56 14.60
N LYS A 43 54.29 -10.40 14.60
CA LYS A 43 53.66 -9.12 14.27
C LYS A 43 52.95 -9.27 12.92
N LEU A 44 51.73 -9.79 12.91
CA LEU A 44 50.70 -9.43 11.94
C LEU A 44 49.73 -8.55 12.73
N PHE A 45 50.04 -7.28 13.00
CA PHE A 45 49.91 -6.20 12.03
C PHE A 45 48.71 -6.37 11.08
N PHE A 46 47.56 -6.80 11.60
CA PHE A 46 46.29 -6.27 11.10
C PHE A 46 46.26 -4.79 11.48
N ASP A 47 46.80 -3.99 10.57
CA ASP A 47 46.85 -2.53 10.66
C ASP A 47 45.45 -2.05 11.08
N ASN A 48 45.36 -1.31 12.19
CA ASN A 48 44.12 -0.74 12.74
C ASN A 48 43.37 0.10 11.67
N LYS A 49 44.09 0.50 10.63
CA LYS A 49 43.63 1.15 9.39
C LYS A 49 42.68 0.31 8.55
N TYR A 50 42.87 -1.01 8.41
CA TYR A 50 42.03 -1.87 7.56
C TYR A 50 40.74 -2.31 8.27
N LEU A 51 40.81 -2.58 9.57
CA LEU A 51 39.62 -2.88 10.39
C LEU A 51 38.64 -1.69 10.42
N LYS A 52 39.14 -0.47 10.68
CA LYS A 52 38.31 0.75 10.57
C LYS A 52 37.75 0.97 9.17
N LYS A 53 38.53 0.66 8.12
CA LYS A 53 38.08 0.78 6.73
C LYS A 53 36.97 -0.22 6.39
N PHE A 54 37.01 -1.40 6.98
CA PHE A 54 35.99 -2.45 6.82
C PHE A 54 34.68 -2.04 7.52
N GLU A 55 34.77 -1.52 8.74
CA GLU A 55 33.62 -1.02 9.52
C GLU A 55 32.92 0.16 8.82
N ILE A 56 33.70 1.09 8.27
CA ILE A 56 33.19 2.22 7.46
C ILE A 56 32.52 1.72 6.16
N LEU A 57 33.05 0.68 5.51
CA LEU A 57 32.48 0.13 4.27
C LEU A 57 31.15 -0.60 4.52
N ILE A 58 31.05 -1.33 5.63
CA ILE A 58 29.80 -2.00 6.05
C ILE A 58 28.75 -0.94 6.45
N THR A 59 29.16 0.12 7.15
CA THR A 59 28.25 1.21 7.51
C THR A 59 27.73 1.92 6.26
N MET A 60 28.63 2.26 5.31
CA MET A 60 28.28 2.90 4.03
C MET A 60 27.34 2.08 3.14
N THR A 61 27.48 0.75 3.13
CA THR A 61 26.59 -0.13 2.34
C THR A 61 25.18 -0.15 2.93
N SER A 62 25.04 -0.18 4.25
CA SER A 62 23.73 -0.20 4.94
C SER A 62 22.86 1.03 4.66
N ASP A 63 23.47 2.22 4.60
CA ASP A 63 22.74 3.47 4.40
C ASP A 63 22.23 3.63 2.97
N THR A 64 22.95 3.04 2.02
CA THR A 64 22.53 2.98 0.63
C THR A 64 21.31 2.06 0.47
N PHE A 65 21.25 0.92 1.17
CA PHE A 65 20.09 0.03 1.17
C PHE A 65 18.84 0.64 1.82
N LYS A 66 19.01 1.41 2.92
CA LYS A 66 17.91 2.13 3.57
C LYS A 66 17.28 3.16 2.62
N LYS A 67 18.11 3.91 1.88
CA LYS A 67 17.65 4.85 0.85
C LYS A 67 16.90 4.12 -0.27
N ILE A 68 17.46 3.02 -0.80
CA ILE A 68 16.82 2.26 -1.88
C ILE A 68 15.45 1.71 -1.46
N ARG A 69 15.33 1.13 -0.25
CA ARG A 69 14.03 0.66 0.29
C ARG A 69 13.04 1.81 0.46
N ALA A 70 13.49 2.96 0.95
CA ALA A 70 12.64 4.14 1.08
C ALA A 70 12.13 4.63 -0.28
N TRP A 71 13.00 4.73 -1.28
CA TRP A 71 12.63 5.13 -2.63
C TRP A 71 11.69 4.13 -3.31
N LEU A 72 11.87 2.82 -3.10
CA LEU A 72 10.95 1.79 -3.58
C LEU A 72 9.57 1.90 -2.92
N ALA A 73 9.52 2.13 -1.61
CA ALA A 73 8.27 2.32 -0.88
C ALA A 73 7.53 3.58 -1.33
N VAL A 74 8.26 4.69 -1.53
CA VAL A 74 7.68 5.94 -2.05
C VAL A 74 7.15 5.74 -3.46
N ALA A 75 7.93 5.12 -4.35
CA ALA A 75 7.50 4.83 -5.72
C ALA A 75 6.23 3.96 -5.74
N LEU A 76 6.18 2.92 -4.90
CA LEU A 76 5.01 2.05 -4.76
C LEU A 76 3.79 2.84 -4.25
N LEU A 77 3.95 3.65 -3.21
CA LEU A 77 2.88 4.47 -2.64
C LEU A 77 2.36 5.50 -3.64
N THR A 78 3.26 6.16 -4.39
CA THR A 78 2.89 7.13 -5.43
C THR A 78 2.16 6.49 -6.60
N LEU A 79 2.32 5.18 -6.84
CA LEU A 79 1.63 4.45 -7.90
C LEU A 79 0.31 3.86 -7.38
N LEU A 80 0.25 3.50 -6.10
CA LEU A 80 -0.96 3.01 -5.42
C LEU A 80 -2.01 4.12 -5.21
N MET A 81 -1.58 5.33 -4.87
CA MET A 81 -2.50 6.46 -4.65
C MET A 81 -3.42 6.78 -5.85
N PRO A 82 -2.91 7.01 -7.06
CA PRO A 82 -3.75 7.32 -8.21
C PRO A 82 -4.55 6.11 -8.69
N THR A 83 -4.01 4.89 -8.53
CA THR A 83 -4.72 3.68 -8.95
C THR A 83 -5.93 3.40 -8.06
N ILE A 84 -5.82 3.54 -6.73
CA ILE A 84 -6.97 3.42 -5.81
C ILE A 84 -8.05 4.44 -6.16
N LEU A 85 -7.66 5.70 -6.39
CA LEU A 85 -8.62 6.75 -6.70
C LEU A 85 -9.31 6.48 -8.05
N PHE A 86 -8.56 6.00 -9.04
CA PHE A 86 -9.10 5.60 -10.34
C PHE A 86 -10.09 4.44 -10.21
N PHE A 87 -9.75 3.38 -9.45
CA PHE A 87 -10.65 2.26 -9.20
C PHE A 87 -11.91 2.70 -8.42
N SER A 88 -11.77 3.60 -7.45
CA SER A 88 -12.90 4.15 -6.71
C SER A 88 -13.86 4.93 -7.61
N VAL A 89 -13.33 5.81 -8.45
CA VAL A 89 -14.10 6.54 -9.47
C VAL A 89 -14.75 5.56 -10.44
N LEU A 90 -14.01 4.56 -10.91
CA LEU A 90 -14.51 3.54 -11.82
C LEU A 90 -15.68 2.76 -11.21
N ILE A 91 -15.58 2.32 -9.95
CA ILE A 91 -16.66 1.63 -9.22
C ILE A 91 -17.86 2.56 -9.03
N TYR A 92 -17.63 3.83 -8.66
CA TYR A 92 -18.70 4.82 -8.52
C TYR A 92 -19.45 5.01 -9.84
N PHE A 93 -18.73 5.11 -10.96
CA PHE A 93 -19.30 5.18 -12.29
C PHE A 93 -20.04 3.90 -12.66
N TYR A 94 -19.52 2.72 -12.34
CA TYR A 94 -20.20 1.45 -12.59
C TYR A 94 -21.48 1.30 -11.76
N ASP A 95 -21.47 1.61 -10.45
CA ASP A 95 -22.67 1.58 -9.63
C ASP A 95 -23.70 2.61 -10.12
N SER A 96 -23.25 3.82 -10.47
CA SER A 96 -24.13 4.85 -11.04
C SER A 96 -24.73 4.41 -12.38
N TYR A 97 -23.93 3.79 -13.25
CA TYR A 97 -24.39 3.28 -14.55
C TYR A 97 -25.36 2.10 -14.40
N VAL A 98 -25.07 1.15 -13.52
CA VAL A 98 -25.95 -0.01 -13.24
C VAL A 98 -27.22 0.43 -12.55
N ARG A 99 -27.15 1.31 -11.54
CA ARG A 99 -28.30 1.80 -10.79
C ARG A 99 -29.27 2.59 -11.67
N SER A 100 -28.76 3.24 -12.72
CA SER A 100 -29.58 3.89 -13.76
C SER A 100 -30.37 2.89 -14.63
N ARG A 101 -29.98 1.62 -14.67
CA ARG A 101 -30.66 0.54 -15.40
C ARG A 101 -31.60 -0.30 -14.53
N VAL A 102 -31.42 -0.27 -13.21
CA VAL A 102 -32.32 -0.94 -12.27
C VAL A 102 -33.57 -0.08 -12.11
N CYS A 103 -34.56 -0.30 -12.98
CA CYS A 103 -35.92 0.18 -12.76
C CYS A 103 -36.44 -0.46 -11.47
N LYS A 104 -36.39 0.29 -10.36
CA LYS A 104 -37.11 -0.10 -9.15
C LYS A 104 -38.60 0.04 -9.45
N SER A 105 -39.34 -1.04 -9.27
CA SER A 105 -40.78 -0.98 -9.27
C SER A 105 -41.22 -0.15 -8.08
N ILE A 106 -42.07 0.84 -8.33
CA ILE A 106 -42.72 1.68 -7.32
C ILE A 106 -44.21 1.34 -7.18
N ALA A 107 -44.63 0.21 -7.76
CA ALA A 107 -46.00 -0.27 -7.69
C ALA A 107 -46.32 -0.70 -6.25
N GLY A 108 -47.39 -0.15 -5.68
CA GLY A 108 -47.82 -0.39 -4.30
C GLY A 108 -47.14 0.51 -3.25
N ASP A 109 -46.12 1.29 -3.62
CA ASP A 109 -45.52 2.28 -2.72
C ASP A 109 -46.45 3.49 -2.55
N VAL A 110 -46.26 4.27 -1.48
CA VAL A 110 -47.00 5.51 -1.21
C VAL A 110 -46.11 6.72 -1.43
N ALA A 111 -46.56 7.69 -2.22
CA ALA A 111 -45.86 8.94 -2.50
C ALA A 111 -46.73 10.16 -2.19
N VAL A 112 -46.13 11.22 -1.66
CA VAL A 112 -46.80 12.52 -1.44
C VAL A 112 -46.24 13.52 -2.44
N VAL A 113 -47.10 14.18 -3.20
CA VAL A 113 -46.68 15.17 -4.21
C VAL A 113 -47.22 16.54 -3.83
N THR A 114 -46.31 17.45 -3.50
CA THR A 114 -46.61 18.87 -3.23
C THR A 114 -46.63 19.68 -4.52
N GLY A 115 -47.49 20.69 -4.61
CA GLY A 115 -47.62 21.48 -5.85
C GLY A 115 -48.28 20.69 -6.98
N ALA A 116 -49.07 19.68 -6.63
CA ALA A 116 -49.62 18.71 -7.58
C ALA A 116 -50.84 19.22 -8.36
N ALA A 117 -51.39 20.39 -8.02
CA ALA A 117 -52.53 20.97 -8.73
C ALA A 117 -52.19 21.41 -10.17
N GLY A 118 -50.91 21.56 -10.51
CA GLY A 118 -50.48 22.03 -11.82
C GLY A 118 -49.00 21.78 -12.14
N GLY A 119 -48.59 22.20 -13.33
CA GLY A 119 -47.21 22.15 -13.79
C GLY A 119 -46.56 20.77 -13.66
N LEU A 120 -45.32 20.75 -13.16
CA LEU A 120 -44.54 19.52 -12.98
C LEU A 120 -45.14 18.60 -11.91
N GLY A 121 -45.68 19.16 -10.82
CA GLY A 121 -46.25 18.35 -9.74
C GLY A 121 -47.42 17.49 -10.24
N LYS A 122 -48.29 18.05 -11.07
CA LYS A 122 -49.38 17.31 -11.71
C LYS A 122 -48.88 16.16 -12.59
N CYS A 123 -47.88 16.42 -13.42
CA CYS A 123 -47.30 15.39 -14.29
C CYS A 123 -46.62 14.27 -13.49
N ILE A 124 -45.90 14.62 -12.43
CA ILE A 124 -45.23 13.65 -11.55
C ILE A 124 -46.29 12.79 -10.83
N ALA A 125 -47.33 13.40 -10.28
CA ALA A 125 -48.42 12.68 -9.63
C ALA A 125 -49.11 11.69 -10.59
N ALA A 126 -49.41 12.13 -11.82
CA ALA A 126 -50.01 11.28 -12.83
C ALA A 126 -49.11 10.10 -13.22
N GLU A 127 -47.81 10.34 -13.42
CA GLU A 127 -46.84 9.30 -13.80
C GLU A 127 -46.60 8.29 -12.66
N LEU A 128 -46.58 8.75 -11.40
CA LEU A 128 -46.48 7.87 -10.23
C LEU A 128 -47.73 7.00 -10.11
N ALA A 129 -48.92 7.58 -10.25
CA ALA A 129 -50.18 6.83 -10.24
C ALA A 129 -50.25 5.81 -11.39
N ALA A 130 -49.81 6.18 -12.60
CA ALA A 130 -49.74 5.28 -13.75
C ALA A 130 -48.78 4.10 -13.54
N LYS A 131 -47.73 4.28 -12.73
CA LYS A 131 -46.80 3.21 -12.30
C LYS A 131 -47.33 2.36 -11.14
N GLY A 132 -48.57 2.58 -10.69
CA GLY A 132 -49.23 1.82 -9.63
C GLY A 132 -48.86 2.28 -8.22
N CYS A 133 -48.31 3.48 -8.05
CA CYS A 133 -48.02 4.07 -6.74
C CYS A 133 -49.30 4.73 -6.18
N HIS A 134 -49.52 4.64 -4.87
CA HIS A 134 -50.57 5.37 -4.17
C HIS A 134 -50.10 6.81 -3.93
N VAL A 135 -50.75 7.78 -4.58
CA VAL A 135 -50.30 9.18 -4.54
C VAL A 135 -51.23 10.03 -3.68
N ALA A 136 -50.67 10.75 -2.71
CA ALA A 136 -51.36 11.82 -1.99
C ALA A 136 -51.07 13.17 -2.66
N ILE A 137 -52.13 13.82 -3.14
CA ILE A 137 -52.06 15.14 -3.78
C ILE A 137 -52.08 16.22 -2.69
N CYS A 138 -51.05 17.06 -2.66
CA CYS A 138 -50.95 18.18 -1.74
C CYS A 138 -50.73 19.49 -2.51
N ASP A 139 -51.67 20.42 -2.40
CA ASP A 139 -51.54 21.75 -2.98
C ASP A 139 -52.24 22.79 -2.12
N ILE A 140 -51.84 24.05 -2.26
CA ILE A 140 -52.55 25.19 -1.66
C ILE A 140 -53.88 25.44 -2.37
N ASN A 141 -53.98 25.10 -3.66
CA ASN A 141 -55.21 25.21 -4.41
C ASN A 141 -56.02 23.91 -4.31
N TYR A 142 -56.98 23.89 -3.38
CA TYR A 142 -57.80 22.72 -3.09
C TYR A 142 -58.63 22.26 -4.29
N ASP A 143 -59.29 23.18 -5.00
CA ASP A 143 -60.20 22.85 -6.12
C ASP A 143 -59.45 22.13 -7.25
N LEU A 144 -58.24 22.62 -7.57
CA LEU A 144 -57.40 22.01 -8.59
C LEU A 144 -56.75 20.70 -8.11
N ALA A 145 -56.44 20.58 -6.82
CA ALA A 145 -55.94 19.34 -6.23
C ALA A 145 -56.99 18.23 -6.31
N VAL A 146 -58.26 18.52 -5.98
CA VAL A 146 -59.38 17.58 -6.07
C VAL A 146 -59.61 17.13 -7.52
N THR A 147 -59.42 18.03 -8.49
CA THR A 147 -59.54 17.69 -9.92
C THR A 147 -58.40 16.78 -10.41
N THR A 148 -57.26 16.77 -9.71
CA THR A 148 -56.07 16.01 -10.11
C THR A 148 -55.97 14.63 -9.43
N ALA A 149 -56.62 14.45 -8.28
CA ALA A 149 -56.70 13.19 -7.53
C ALA A 149 -57.60 12.17 -8.24
#